data_AF-A0AAF0XAT1-F1
#
_entry.id   AF-A0AAF0XAT1-F1
#
_cell.length_a   1.000
_cell.length_b   1.000
_cell.length_c   1.000
_cell.angle_alpha   90.00
_cell.angle_beta   90.00
_cell.angle_gamma   90.00
#
_symmetry.space_group_name_H-M   'P 1'
#
loop_
_entity.id
_entity.type
_entity.pdbx_description
1 polymer ?
#
loop_
_entity_poly.entity_id
_entity_poly.type
_entity_poly.pdbx_seq_one_letter_code
_entity_poly.pdbx_strand_id
1 'polypeptide(L)'
;MKLGKLLSLFPVMYLSGGTCVVLIINGGSCLRSLYLEIWAHDSTKTASSDAEWYLLFILMAVILSQFSPNMNSAAKIAAIGTSASVIYSTLLVVLSLVQNRPDGISYSVKQAPKEQKDIYGSINALGLIAFAFRGHNVILDIQGTIPTSKNRPSKGPMNKAVSVSYLVIAACFYPLTLAGYWSYGNKSFMEYHRNSMPKFVKAIIYLLVTTHFLTIFQIYGMVVWDNFERIYITMKNRRCTKCIRGGIRALFGGLVYFVALELPFLGSVSALLGAITAVPITFIYPCLMWIMIRNPRQTSRMWYLNVGIAFLGVVLVVLVEIAAIRTLVVYGLKATFFNPK
;
A
#
# COMPACT_ATOMS: atom_id res chain seq x y z
N MET A 1 27.99 5.87 -10.08
CA MET A 1 27.18 5.57 -8.87
C MET A 1 27.43 4.11 -8.48
N LYS A 2 27.78 3.77 -7.22
CA LYS A 2 28.04 2.37 -6.82
C LYS A 2 26.78 1.51 -7.03
N LEU A 3 26.89 0.33 -7.65
CA LEU A 3 25.79 -0.57 -8.02
C LEU A 3 24.77 -0.81 -6.89
N GLY A 4 25.23 -1.00 -5.65
CA GLY A 4 24.36 -1.19 -4.48
C GLY A 4 23.47 0.00 -4.14
N LYS A 5 23.86 1.23 -4.51
CA LYS A 5 22.99 2.42 -4.35
C LYS A 5 21.87 2.40 -5.38
N LEU A 6 22.11 1.93 -6.61
CA LEU A 6 21.07 1.83 -7.64
C LEU A 6 20.04 0.74 -7.27
N LEU A 7 20.53 -0.43 -6.84
CA LEU A 7 19.70 -1.57 -6.44
C LEU A 7 18.82 -1.29 -5.22
N SER A 8 19.22 -0.39 -4.33
CA SER A 8 18.40 0.02 -3.18
C SER A 8 17.53 1.24 -3.48
N LEU A 9 17.98 2.17 -4.32
CA LEU A 9 17.22 3.39 -4.64
C LEU A 9 15.91 3.10 -5.38
N PHE A 10 15.94 2.23 -6.40
CA PHE A 10 14.73 1.92 -7.17
C PHE A 10 13.60 1.34 -6.29
N PRO A 11 13.84 0.26 -5.51
CA PRO A 11 12.82 -0.27 -4.60
C PRO A 11 12.31 0.75 -3.60
N VAL A 12 13.20 1.54 -2.97
CA VAL A 12 12.79 2.53 -1.95
C VAL A 12 11.94 3.64 -2.57
N MET A 13 12.37 4.19 -3.71
CA MET A 13 11.64 5.25 -4.40
C MET A 13 10.29 4.75 -4.92
N TYR A 14 10.24 3.51 -5.43
CA TYR A 14 8.99 2.90 -5.87
C TYR A 14 8.02 2.65 -4.71
N LEU A 15 8.50 2.08 -3.60
CA LEU A 15 7.65 1.83 -2.43
C LEU A 15 7.08 3.12 -1.82
N SER A 16 7.73 4.26 -2.02
CA SER A 16 7.17 5.57 -1.67
C SER A 16 6.29 6.14 -2.78
N GLY A 17 6.87 6.55 -3.91
CA GLY A 17 6.15 7.23 -5.00
C GLY A 17 5.16 6.33 -5.73
N GLY A 18 5.53 5.08 -6.03
CA GLY A 18 4.62 4.10 -6.64
C GLY A 18 3.44 3.73 -5.74
N THR A 19 3.63 3.72 -4.41
CA THR A 19 2.51 3.58 -3.48
C THR A 19 1.56 4.78 -3.56
N CYS A 20 2.07 6.01 -3.67
CA CYS A 20 1.22 7.18 -3.92
C CYS A 20 0.40 7.05 -5.20
N VAL A 21 0.97 6.52 -6.29
CA VAL A 21 0.23 6.24 -7.54
C VAL A 21 -0.92 5.25 -7.30
N VAL A 22 -0.65 4.13 -6.63
CA VAL A 22 -1.68 3.10 -6.34
C VAL A 22 -2.77 3.64 -5.42
N LEU A 23 -2.44 4.54 -4.49
CA LEU A 23 -3.41 5.20 -3.62
C LEU A 23 -4.30 6.18 -4.39
N ILE A 24 -3.79 6.85 -5.44
CA ILE A 24 -4.61 7.69 -6.32
C ILE A 24 -5.62 6.83 -7.09
N ILE A 25 -5.16 5.72 -7.68
CA ILE A 25 -6.02 4.79 -8.43
C ILE A 25 -7.13 4.25 -7.51
N ASN A 26 -6.75 3.61 -6.39
CA ASN A 26 -7.72 3.00 -5.49
C ASN A 26 -8.61 4.04 -4.78
N GLY A 27 -8.03 5.16 -4.35
CA GLY A 27 -8.75 6.23 -3.66
C GLY A 27 -9.71 6.98 -4.57
N GLY A 28 -9.32 7.26 -5.80
CA GLY A 28 -10.20 7.83 -6.81
C GLY A 28 -11.37 6.91 -7.14
N SER A 29 -11.11 5.61 -7.36
CA SER A 29 -12.19 4.63 -7.58
C SER A 29 -13.13 4.49 -6.37
N CYS A 30 -12.63 4.60 -5.14
CA CYS A 30 -13.46 4.65 -3.93
C CYS A 30 -14.30 5.93 -3.85
N LEU A 31 -13.76 7.09 -4.22
CA LEU A 31 -14.53 8.35 -4.29
C LEU A 31 -15.63 8.30 -5.34
N ARG A 32 -15.34 7.73 -6.52
CA ARG A 32 -16.35 7.50 -7.56
C ARG A 32 -17.48 6.63 -7.00
N SER A 33 -17.12 5.53 -6.33
CA SER A 33 -18.10 4.62 -5.73
C SER A 33 -18.93 5.32 -4.64
N LEU A 34 -18.29 6.12 -3.78
CA LEU A 34 -18.97 6.93 -2.77
C LEU A 34 -19.98 7.90 -3.39
N TYR A 35 -19.59 8.61 -4.45
CA TYR A 35 -20.46 9.55 -5.15
C TYR A 35 -21.67 8.84 -5.77
N LEU A 36 -21.46 7.69 -6.41
CA LEU A 36 -22.54 6.92 -7.00
C LEU A 36 -23.54 6.42 -5.95
N GLU A 37 -23.07 6.05 -4.76
CA GLU A 37 -23.97 5.59 -3.68
C GLU A 37 -24.80 6.72 -3.06
N ILE A 38 -24.25 7.95 -2.96
CA ILE A 38 -24.93 9.08 -2.31
C ILE A 38 -25.80 9.87 -3.30
N TRP A 39 -25.26 10.18 -4.48
CA TRP A 39 -25.78 11.24 -5.35
C TRP A 39 -26.35 10.74 -6.68
N ALA A 40 -25.96 9.55 -7.16
CA ALA A 40 -26.51 8.99 -8.39
C ALA A 40 -27.89 8.36 -8.10
N HIS A 41 -28.88 9.21 -7.81
CA HIS A 41 -30.22 8.76 -7.47
C HIS A 41 -31.13 8.55 -8.68
N ASP A 42 -30.86 9.19 -9.83
CA ASP A 42 -31.69 9.03 -11.04
C ASP A 42 -31.14 9.71 -12.33
N SER A 43 -29.86 10.10 -12.38
CA SER A 43 -29.36 10.92 -13.49
C SER A 43 -28.63 10.09 -14.54
N THR A 44 -29.07 10.19 -15.79
CA THR A 44 -28.36 9.87 -17.04
C THR A 44 -27.06 10.68 -17.24
N LYS A 45 -26.53 11.32 -16.19
CA LYS A 45 -25.22 11.97 -16.21
C LYS A 45 -24.18 10.86 -16.27
N THR A 46 -23.59 10.73 -17.45
CA THR A 46 -22.37 9.97 -17.73
C THR A 46 -21.45 10.01 -16.52
N ALA A 47 -21.20 8.87 -15.90
CA ALA A 47 -20.24 8.77 -14.82
C ALA A 47 -18.93 9.40 -15.31
N SER A 48 -18.52 10.52 -14.69
CA SER A 48 -17.23 11.16 -14.94
C SER A 48 -16.12 10.13 -15.09
N SER A 49 -15.23 10.35 -16.04
CA SER A 49 -14.09 9.45 -16.29
C SER A 49 -13.33 9.20 -14.98
N ASP A 50 -12.78 7.99 -14.80
CA ASP A 50 -11.93 7.68 -13.64
C ASP A 50 -10.80 8.69 -13.46
N ALA A 51 -10.30 9.26 -14.57
CA ALA A 51 -9.31 10.32 -14.54
C ALA A 51 -9.74 11.54 -13.69
N GLU A 52 -11.00 11.94 -13.75
CA GLU A 52 -11.53 13.07 -12.96
C GLU A 52 -11.57 12.74 -11.47
N TRP A 53 -11.89 11.49 -11.12
CA TRP A 53 -11.89 11.03 -9.74
C TRP A 53 -10.48 10.89 -9.18
N TYR A 54 -9.53 10.46 -10.02
CA TYR A 54 -8.11 10.43 -9.67
C TYR A 54 -7.60 11.85 -9.43
N LEU A 55 -8.02 12.82 -10.27
CA LEU A 55 -7.70 14.24 -10.11
C LEU A 55 -8.28 14.79 -8.81
N LEU A 56 -9.54 14.49 -8.51
CA LEU A 56 -10.18 14.94 -7.26
C LEU A 56 -9.46 14.38 -6.04
N PHE A 57 -9.10 13.09 -6.05
CA PHE A 57 -8.35 12.47 -4.96
C PHE A 57 -7.00 13.17 -4.73
N ILE A 58 -6.22 13.38 -5.80
CA ILE A 58 -4.90 14.01 -5.66
C ILE A 58 -4.99 15.47 -5.25
N LEU A 59 -5.99 16.22 -5.71
CA LEU A 59 -6.22 17.59 -5.26
C LEU A 59 -6.48 17.63 -3.75
N MET A 60 -7.37 16.76 -3.24
CA MET A 60 -7.59 16.64 -1.80
C MET A 60 -6.31 16.25 -1.05
N ALA A 61 -5.53 15.30 -1.58
CA ALA A 61 -4.29 14.86 -0.96
C ALA A 61 -3.21 15.97 -0.94
N VAL A 62 -3.08 16.75 -2.02
CA VAL A 62 -2.13 17.87 -2.10
C VAL A 62 -2.56 19.02 -1.21
N ILE A 63 -3.87 19.34 -1.16
CA ILE A 63 -4.40 20.35 -0.23
C ILE A 63 -4.12 19.93 1.21
N LEU A 64 -4.44 18.68 1.58
CA LEU A 64 -4.16 18.13 2.90
C LEU A 64 -2.66 18.20 3.24
N SER A 65 -1.78 17.97 2.26
CA SER A 65 -0.33 18.04 2.45
C SER A 65 0.20 19.44 2.79
N GLN A 66 -0.55 20.50 2.45
CA GLN A 66 -0.17 21.87 2.82
C GLN A 66 -0.31 22.10 4.32
N PHE A 67 -1.23 21.39 4.98
CA PHE A 67 -1.47 21.47 6.42
C PHE A 67 -0.55 20.54 7.23
N SER A 68 0.17 19.61 6.60
CA SER A 68 1.13 18.71 7.23
C SER A 68 2.58 19.13 6.92
N PRO A 69 3.20 20.05 7.70
CA PRO A 69 4.51 20.57 7.39
C PRO A 69 5.66 19.58 7.61
N ASN A 70 5.46 18.55 8.43
CA ASN A 70 6.48 17.56 8.79
C ASN A 70 5.83 16.23 9.22
N MET A 71 6.66 15.20 9.37
CA MET A 71 6.23 13.84 9.71
C MET A 71 5.60 13.72 11.12
N ASN A 72 5.89 14.64 12.05
CA ASN A 72 5.20 14.69 13.34
C ASN A 72 3.74 15.14 13.20
N SER A 73 3.44 16.09 12.30
CA SER A 73 2.06 16.40 11.91
C SER A 73 1.41 15.21 11.19
N ALA A 74 2.18 14.52 10.35
CA ALA A 74 1.71 13.32 9.67
C ALA A 74 1.33 12.19 10.65
N ALA A 75 1.95 12.10 11.83
CA ALA A 75 1.56 11.13 12.85
C ALA A 75 0.11 11.31 13.35
N LYS A 76 -0.37 12.56 13.49
CA LYS A 76 -1.77 12.84 13.86
C LYS A 76 -2.73 12.42 12.74
N ILE A 77 -2.35 12.68 11.49
CA ILE A 77 -3.11 12.25 10.31
C ILE A 77 -3.14 10.72 10.21
N ALA A 78 -2.01 10.05 10.49
CA ALA A 78 -1.92 8.59 10.52
C ALA A 78 -2.84 7.98 11.59
N ALA A 79 -3.01 8.63 12.74
CA ALA A 79 -3.94 8.17 13.77
C ALA A 79 -5.39 8.18 13.26
N ILE A 80 -5.82 9.23 12.55
CA ILE A 80 -7.15 9.29 11.90
C ILE A 80 -7.30 8.14 10.89
N GLY A 81 -6.28 7.93 10.06
CA GLY A 81 -6.25 6.83 9.09
C GLY A 81 -6.38 5.45 9.72
N THR A 82 -5.63 5.23 10.80
CA THR A 82 -5.63 3.97 11.55
C THR A 82 -6.99 3.73 12.20
N SER A 83 -7.59 4.76 12.80
CA SER A 83 -8.95 4.66 13.34
C SER A 83 -9.96 4.31 12.25
N ALA A 84 -9.91 5.00 11.10
CA ALA A 84 -10.79 4.70 9.97
C ALA A 84 -10.63 3.25 9.48
N SER A 85 -9.40 2.73 9.44
CA SER A 85 -9.13 1.35 9.01
C SER A 85 -9.56 0.27 9.97
N VAL A 86 -9.40 0.50 11.27
CA VAL A 86 -9.96 -0.37 12.30
C VAL A 86 -11.48 -0.37 12.24
N ILE A 87 -12.12 0.79 12.06
CA ILE A 87 -13.59 0.90 11.98
C ILE A 87 -14.12 0.15 10.74
N TYR A 88 -13.62 0.45 9.53
CA TYR A 88 -14.18 -0.22 8.35
C TYR A 88 -13.86 -1.71 8.32
N SER A 89 -12.69 -2.14 8.81
CA SER A 89 -12.35 -3.59 8.87
C SER A 89 -13.27 -4.33 9.83
N THR A 90 -13.53 -3.76 11.01
CA THR A 90 -14.50 -4.30 11.98
C THR A 90 -15.90 -4.35 11.38
N LEU A 91 -16.34 -3.28 10.71
CA LEU A 91 -17.64 -3.23 10.04
C LEU A 91 -17.77 -4.35 9.01
N LEU A 92 -16.76 -4.53 8.15
CA LEU A 92 -16.76 -5.58 7.13
C LEU A 92 -16.76 -6.99 7.73
N VAL A 93 -16.05 -7.22 8.84
CA VAL A 93 -16.09 -8.51 9.55
C VAL A 93 -17.49 -8.78 10.09
N VAL A 94 -18.08 -7.83 10.82
CA VAL A 94 -19.42 -7.96 11.40
C VAL A 94 -20.45 -8.20 10.29
N LEU A 95 -20.41 -7.41 9.22
CA LEU A 95 -21.29 -7.57 8.08
C LEU A 95 -21.10 -8.91 7.38
N SER A 96 -19.87 -9.41 7.29
CA SER A 96 -19.59 -10.73 6.70
C SER A 96 -20.20 -11.86 7.54
N LEU A 97 -20.28 -11.71 8.86
CA LEU A 97 -20.81 -12.74 9.76
C LEU A 97 -22.34 -12.68 9.90
N VAL A 98 -22.95 -11.49 9.78
CA VAL A 98 -24.39 -11.28 10.02
C VAL A 98 -25.22 -11.36 8.73
N GLN A 99 -24.67 -10.95 7.59
CA GLN A 99 -25.41 -10.97 6.33
C GLN A 99 -25.61 -12.39 5.79
N ASN A 100 -26.68 -12.56 4.99
CA ASN A 100 -26.96 -13.83 4.33
C ASN A 100 -25.82 -14.22 3.39
N ARG A 101 -25.42 -15.49 3.46
CA ARG A 101 -24.35 -16.05 2.63
C ARG A 101 -24.91 -16.45 1.26
N PRO A 102 -24.09 -16.42 0.19
CA PRO A 102 -24.50 -16.94 -1.12
C PRO A 102 -24.80 -18.45 -1.04
N ASP A 103 -25.84 -18.91 -1.73
CA ASP A 103 -26.04 -20.35 -1.94
C ASP A 103 -24.97 -20.91 -2.88
N GLY A 104 -24.47 -22.12 -2.59
CA GLY A 104 -23.47 -22.80 -3.44
C GLY A 104 -22.09 -22.12 -3.45
N ILE A 105 -21.58 -21.69 -2.29
CA ILE A 105 -20.28 -21.03 -2.16
C ILE A 105 -19.16 -21.89 -2.74
N SER A 106 -18.42 -21.33 -3.70
CA SER A 106 -17.21 -21.96 -4.21
C SER A 106 -15.98 -21.35 -3.56
N TYR A 107 -15.13 -22.21 -3.01
CA TYR A 107 -13.80 -21.87 -2.50
C TYR A 107 -12.70 -22.18 -3.53
N SER A 108 -13.08 -22.29 -4.80
CA SER A 108 -12.13 -22.45 -5.90
C SER A 108 -11.50 -21.11 -6.27
N VAL A 109 -10.23 -21.11 -6.64
CA VAL A 109 -9.54 -19.89 -7.08
C VAL A 109 -10.22 -19.32 -8.33
N LYS A 110 -10.67 -18.06 -8.27
CA LYS A 110 -11.49 -17.36 -9.29
C LYS A 110 -10.82 -17.23 -10.68
N GLN A 111 -9.56 -17.64 -10.80
CA GLN A 111 -8.68 -17.43 -11.95
C GLN A 111 -7.84 -18.68 -12.22
N ALA A 112 -8.45 -19.79 -12.62
CA ALA A 112 -7.71 -20.98 -13.07
C ALA A 112 -8.41 -21.69 -14.25
N PRO A 113 -7.76 -21.85 -15.41
CA PRO A 113 -8.11 -22.90 -16.36
C PRO A 113 -8.00 -24.26 -15.68
N LYS A 114 -8.87 -25.20 -16.08
CA LYS A 114 -9.07 -26.51 -15.45
C LYS A 114 -7.83 -27.44 -15.38
N GLU A 115 -6.68 -27.07 -15.94
CA GLU A 115 -5.53 -27.98 -16.13
C GLU A 115 -4.24 -27.62 -15.35
N GLN A 116 -4.29 -26.68 -14.41
CA GLN A 116 -3.09 -26.37 -13.61
C GLN A 116 -3.45 -26.27 -12.14
N LYS A 117 -3.08 -27.29 -11.35
CA LYS A 117 -3.15 -27.25 -9.88
C LYS A 117 -2.28 -26.08 -9.35
N ASP A 118 -2.90 -24.92 -9.21
CA ASP A 118 -2.95 -23.99 -8.06
C ASP A 118 -1.65 -23.50 -7.38
N ILE A 119 -0.48 -23.98 -7.77
CA ILE A 119 0.78 -23.56 -7.13
C ILE A 119 1.17 -22.13 -7.52
N TYR A 120 0.94 -21.74 -8.78
CA TYR A 120 1.25 -20.38 -9.25
C TYR A 120 0.30 -19.34 -8.66
N GLY A 121 -0.98 -19.67 -8.47
CA GLY A 121 -1.93 -18.79 -7.79
C GLY A 121 -1.52 -18.55 -6.33
N SER A 122 -1.15 -19.63 -5.63
CA SER A 122 -0.65 -19.57 -4.25
C SER A 122 0.64 -18.75 -4.13
N ILE A 123 1.61 -18.95 -5.04
CA ILE A 123 2.85 -18.17 -5.06
C ILE A 123 2.56 -16.70 -5.40
N ASN A 124 1.68 -16.41 -6.36
CA ASN A 124 1.28 -15.05 -6.70
C ASN A 124 0.61 -14.34 -5.52
N ALA A 125 -0.16 -15.07 -4.71
CA ALA A 125 -0.74 -14.55 -3.47
C ALA A 125 0.33 -14.15 -2.44
N LEU A 126 1.46 -14.87 -2.34
CA LEU A 126 2.59 -14.44 -1.49
C LEU A 126 3.16 -13.09 -1.95
N GLY A 127 3.24 -12.85 -3.25
CA GLY A 127 3.61 -11.55 -3.82
C GLY A 127 2.63 -10.43 -3.45
N LEU A 128 1.33 -10.72 -3.52
CA LEU A 128 0.29 -9.77 -3.12
C LEU A 128 0.34 -9.47 -1.62
N ILE A 129 0.60 -10.48 -0.78
CA ILE A 129 0.82 -10.29 0.67
C ILE A 129 2.06 -9.42 0.91
N ALA A 130 3.18 -9.70 0.25
CA ALA A 130 4.39 -8.88 0.35
C ALA A 130 4.12 -7.41 -0.05
N PHE A 131 3.33 -7.20 -1.10
CA PHE A 131 2.88 -5.88 -1.52
C PHE A 131 1.93 -5.22 -0.51
N ALA A 132 1.04 -5.98 0.15
CA ALA A 132 0.15 -5.48 1.17
C ALA A 132 0.90 -5.05 2.45
N PHE A 133 1.92 -5.80 2.85
CA PHE A 133 2.79 -5.51 4.01
C PHE A 133 3.96 -4.56 3.68
N ARG A 134 3.74 -3.64 2.74
CA ARG A 134 4.67 -2.53 2.49
C ARG A 134 4.67 -1.52 3.63
N GLY A 135 5.72 -0.70 3.71
CA GLY A 135 5.87 0.35 4.73
C GLY A 135 7.18 0.27 5.50
N HIS A 136 7.92 -0.83 5.35
CA HIS A 136 9.26 -1.02 5.90
C HIS A 136 10.25 0.07 5.45
N ASN A 137 10.08 0.60 4.23
CA ASN A 137 10.87 1.71 3.70
C ASN A 137 10.68 3.03 4.47
N VAL A 138 9.60 3.18 5.25
CA VAL A 138 9.29 4.42 6.00
C VAL A 138 9.65 4.30 7.49
N ILE A 139 9.94 3.09 7.99
CA ILE A 139 10.18 2.86 9.43
C ILE A 139 11.36 3.69 9.95
N LEU A 140 12.45 3.80 9.18
CA LEU A 140 13.62 4.57 9.61
C LEU A 140 13.34 6.07 9.66
N ASP A 141 12.54 6.58 8.72
CA ASP A 141 12.09 7.97 8.75
C ASP A 141 11.27 8.20 10.02
N ILE A 142 10.25 7.36 10.30
CA ILE A 142 9.45 7.44 11.53
C ILE A 142 10.35 7.38 12.77
N GLN A 143 11.34 6.48 12.82
CA GLN A 143 12.26 6.40 13.95
C GLN A 143 13.05 7.69 14.16
N GLY A 144 13.43 8.36 13.08
CA GLY A 144 14.11 9.65 13.11
C GLY A 144 13.32 10.77 13.77
N THR A 145 11.99 10.63 13.90
CA THR A 145 11.15 11.61 14.60
C THR A 145 11.02 11.37 16.10
N ILE A 146 11.41 10.18 16.58
CA ILE A 146 11.32 9.84 18.01
C ILE A 146 12.47 10.55 18.74
N PRO A 147 12.16 11.38 19.77
CA PRO A 147 13.19 12.04 20.57
C PRO A 147 14.17 11.01 21.13
N THR A 148 15.45 11.19 20.84
CA THR A 148 16.52 10.27 21.24
C THR A 148 17.49 11.00 22.17
N SER A 149 17.79 10.40 23.33
CA SER A 149 18.83 10.88 24.23
C SER A 149 19.77 9.73 24.63
N LYS A 150 20.93 10.04 25.21
CA LYS A 150 21.91 9.04 25.66
C LYS A 150 21.29 7.99 26.60
N ASN A 151 20.31 8.40 27.41
CA ASN A 151 19.63 7.54 28.38
C ASN A 151 18.33 6.91 27.85
N ARG A 152 17.81 7.38 26.70
CA ARG A 152 16.59 6.88 26.07
C ARG A 152 16.79 6.75 24.55
N PRO A 153 17.38 5.63 24.08
CA PRO A 153 17.54 5.39 22.66
C PRO A 153 16.18 5.13 21.99
N SER A 154 15.98 5.67 20.78
CA SER A 154 14.72 5.48 20.00
C SER A 154 14.39 4.02 19.71
N LYS A 155 15.37 3.12 19.77
CA LYS A 155 15.18 1.66 19.56
C LYS A 155 14.10 1.08 20.48
N GLY A 156 14.07 1.49 21.76
CA GLY A 156 13.10 0.96 22.72
C GLY A 156 11.65 1.31 22.36
N PRO A 157 11.32 2.62 22.27
CA PRO A 157 10.01 3.08 21.80
C PRO A 157 9.64 2.53 20.42
N MET A 158 10.59 2.50 19.47
CA MET A 158 10.34 1.97 18.12
C MET A 158 9.99 0.48 18.15
N ASN A 159 10.70 -0.34 18.93
CA ASN A 159 10.38 -1.76 19.04
C ASN A 159 8.97 -2.01 19.59
N LYS A 160 8.57 -1.22 20.61
CA LYS A 160 7.21 -1.26 21.15
C LYS A 160 6.18 -0.82 20.09
N ALA A 161 6.45 0.27 19.38
CA ALA A 161 5.56 0.78 18.33
C ALA A 161 5.35 -0.26 17.22
N VAL A 162 6.43 -0.84 16.67
CA VAL A 162 6.37 -1.89 15.65
C VAL A 162 5.58 -3.10 16.15
N SER A 163 5.84 -3.58 17.37
CA SER A 163 5.14 -4.73 17.94
C SER A 163 3.63 -4.49 18.04
N VAL A 164 3.21 -3.32 18.55
CA VAL A 164 1.80 -2.95 18.66
C VAL A 164 1.17 -2.78 17.27
N SER A 165 1.86 -2.13 16.33
CA SER A 165 1.36 -1.97 14.96
C SER A 165 1.10 -3.31 14.28
N TYR A 166 2.00 -4.28 14.41
CA TYR A 166 1.80 -5.62 13.86
C TYR A 166 0.64 -6.38 14.51
N LEU A 167 0.43 -6.21 15.81
CA LEU A 167 -0.73 -6.78 16.50
C LEU A 167 -2.05 -6.18 15.96
N VAL A 168 -2.11 -4.87 15.76
CA VAL A 168 -3.29 -4.20 15.18
C VAL A 168 -3.51 -4.65 13.73
N ILE A 169 -2.47 -4.71 12.91
CA ILE A 169 -2.56 -5.22 11.53
C ILE A 169 -3.11 -6.65 11.52
N ALA A 170 -2.59 -7.53 12.39
CA ALA A 170 -3.07 -8.90 12.50
C ALA A 170 -4.55 -8.96 12.93
N ALA A 171 -4.95 -8.14 13.91
CA ALA A 171 -6.33 -8.06 14.39
C ALA A 171 -7.31 -7.52 13.33
N CYS A 172 -6.85 -6.72 12.37
CA CYS A 172 -7.66 -6.27 11.24
C CYS A 172 -7.67 -7.29 10.08
N PHE A 173 -6.50 -7.78 9.67
CA PHE A 173 -6.35 -8.58 8.45
C PHE A 173 -6.85 -10.01 8.60
N TYR A 174 -6.50 -10.71 9.69
CA TYR A 174 -6.87 -12.12 9.83
C TYR A 174 -8.38 -12.30 9.95
N PRO A 175 -9.10 -11.58 10.83
CA PRO A 175 -10.56 -11.72 10.90
C PRO A 175 -11.24 -11.32 9.58
N LEU A 176 -10.78 -10.25 8.93
CA LEU A 176 -11.35 -9.79 7.66
C LEU A 176 -11.19 -10.82 6.55
N THR A 177 -10.01 -11.41 6.41
CA THR A 177 -9.74 -12.43 5.39
C THR A 177 -10.44 -13.74 5.69
N LEU A 178 -10.43 -14.21 6.95
CA LEU A 178 -11.09 -15.45 7.36
C LEU A 178 -12.61 -15.36 7.25
N ALA A 179 -13.22 -14.33 7.84
CA ALA A 179 -14.67 -14.13 7.77
C ALA A 179 -15.14 -13.83 6.34
N GLY A 180 -14.41 -13.00 5.60
CA GLY A 180 -14.73 -12.69 4.21
C GLY A 180 -14.64 -13.92 3.32
N TYR A 181 -13.56 -14.69 3.41
CA TYR A 181 -13.39 -15.90 2.61
C TYR A 181 -14.42 -16.98 3.01
N TRP A 182 -14.67 -17.19 4.30
CA TRP A 182 -15.70 -18.11 4.76
C TRP A 182 -17.11 -17.71 4.29
N SER A 183 -17.45 -16.42 4.31
CA SER A 183 -18.79 -15.97 3.93
C SER A 183 -19.01 -15.92 2.41
N TYR A 184 -18.00 -15.60 1.60
CA TYR A 184 -18.17 -15.32 0.17
C TYR A 184 -17.32 -16.20 -0.77
N GLY A 185 -16.41 -17.01 -0.24
CA GLY A 185 -15.51 -17.86 -1.02
C GLY A 185 -14.71 -17.04 -2.03
N ASN A 186 -14.86 -17.36 -3.31
CA ASN A 186 -14.19 -16.68 -4.41
C ASN A 186 -14.88 -15.39 -4.87
N LYS A 187 -16.00 -14.99 -4.25
CA LYS A 187 -16.65 -13.70 -4.47
C LYS A 187 -16.22 -12.72 -3.38
N SER A 188 -16.31 -11.43 -3.67
CA SER A 188 -16.06 -10.39 -2.65
C SER A 188 -17.36 -9.92 -2.01
N PHE A 189 -17.26 -9.42 -0.76
CA PHE A 189 -18.39 -8.83 -0.03
C PHE A 189 -19.17 -7.79 -0.86
N MET A 190 -18.45 -6.82 -1.43
CA MET A 190 -19.04 -5.71 -2.18
C MET A 190 -19.63 -6.13 -3.51
N GLU A 191 -19.12 -7.20 -4.12
CA GLU A 191 -19.67 -7.78 -5.35
C GLU A 191 -21.01 -8.47 -5.08
N TYR A 192 -21.10 -9.23 -3.99
CA TYR A 192 -22.33 -9.95 -3.64
C TYR A 192 -23.42 -9.04 -3.09
N HIS A 193 -23.06 -8.10 -2.19
CA HIS A 193 -24.00 -7.19 -1.54
C HIS A 193 -24.27 -5.89 -2.31
N ARG A 194 -23.85 -5.82 -3.59
CA ARG A 194 -23.91 -4.59 -4.39
C ARG A 194 -25.30 -3.94 -4.41
N ASN A 195 -26.34 -4.76 -4.58
CA ASN A 195 -27.73 -4.29 -4.74
C ASN A 195 -28.59 -4.50 -3.49
N SER A 196 -28.22 -5.43 -2.61
CA SER A 196 -29.01 -5.79 -1.42
C SER A 196 -28.67 -4.95 -0.19
N MET A 197 -27.48 -4.34 -0.14
CA MET A 197 -27.07 -3.54 1.01
C MET A 197 -27.62 -2.11 0.95
N PRO A 198 -28.07 -1.53 2.10
CA PRO A 198 -28.45 -0.13 2.17
C PRO A 198 -27.33 0.80 1.67
N LYS A 199 -27.68 1.75 0.78
CA LYS A 199 -26.73 2.71 0.18
C LYS A 199 -25.91 3.45 1.24
N PHE A 200 -26.54 3.84 2.35
CA PHE A 200 -25.89 4.53 3.47
C PHE A 200 -24.72 3.74 4.07
N VAL A 201 -24.85 2.41 4.21
CA VAL A 201 -23.79 1.56 4.76
C VAL A 201 -22.61 1.49 3.78
N LYS A 202 -22.88 1.30 2.48
CA LYS A 202 -21.85 1.33 1.43
C LYS A 202 -21.12 2.68 1.41
N ALA A 203 -21.86 3.79 1.49
CA ALA A 203 -21.30 5.13 1.54
C ALA A 203 -20.38 5.34 2.75
N ILE A 204 -20.77 4.91 3.96
CA ILE A 204 -19.88 4.98 5.13
C ILE A 204 -18.59 4.19 4.90
N ILE A 205 -18.68 2.98 4.36
CA ILE A 205 -17.49 2.16 4.09
C ILE A 205 -16.57 2.85 3.09
N TYR A 206 -17.09 3.34 1.96
CA TYR A 206 -16.28 4.04 0.97
C TYR A 206 -15.67 5.33 1.51
N LEU A 207 -16.39 6.07 2.36
CA LEU A 207 -15.87 7.27 3.03
C LEU A 207 -14.70 6.93 3.96
N LEU A 208 -14.82 5.88 4.78
CA LEU A 208 -13.77 5.42 5.69
C LEU A 208 -12.54 4.92 4.93
N VAL A 209 -12.74 4.12 3.88
CA VAL A 209 -11.63 3.62 3.03
C VAL A 209 -10.93 4.78 2.31
N THR A 210 -11.68 5.74 1.76
CA THR A 210 -11.11 6.93 1.12
C THR A 210 -10.30 7.76 2.11
N THR A 211 -10.83 7.98 3.32
CA THR A 211 -10.13 8.69 4.40
C THR A 211 -8.82 7.98 4.76
N HIS A 212 -8.86 6.65 4.89
CA HIS A 212 -7.66 5.85 5.12
C HIS A 212 -6.64 6.02 3.99
N PHE A 213 -7.02 5.93 2.72
CA PHE A 213 -6.10 6.15 1.60
C PHE A 213 -5.52 7.57 1.55
N LEU A 214 -6.32 8.61 1.82
CA LEU A 214 -5.84 10.00 1.91
C LEU A 214 -4.77 10.15 2.98
N THR A 215 -4.95 9.51 4.14
CA THR A 215 -3.99 9.58 5.25
C THR A 215 -2.70 8.80 4.95
N ILE A 216 -2.80 7.62 4.33
CA ILE A 216 -1.63 6.84 3.91
C ILE A 216 -0.82 7.64 2.88
N PHE A 217 -1.48 8.34 1.95
CA PHE A 217 -0.80 9.18 0.95
C PHE A 217 0.09 10.22 1.62
N GLN A 218 -0.36 10.83 2.73
CA GLN A 218 0.46 11.82 3.45
C GLN A 218 1.74 11.22 4.01
N ILE A 219 1.71 9.96 4.47
CA ILE A 219 2.87 9.29 5.07
C ILE A 219 3.92 8.95 4.01
N TYR A 220 3.52 8.29 2.92
CA TYR A 220 4.45 7.96 1.84
C TYR A 220 4.89 9.19 1.05
N GLY A 221 4.00 10.17 0.86
CA GLY A 221 4.33 11.45 0.25
C GLY A 221 5.40 12.20 1.05
N MET A 222 5.32 12.18 2.39
CA MET A 222 6.30 12.87 3.26
C MET A 222 7.74 12.41 2.99
N VAL A 223 7.96 11.11 2.82
CA VAL A 223 9.29 10.55 2.51
C VAL A 223 9.84 11.12 1.20
N VAL A 224 8.99 11.25 0.18
CA VAL A 224 9.42 11.79 -1.12
C VAL A 224 9.66 13.30 -1.02
N TRP A 225 8.76 14.03 -0.37
CA TRP A 225 8.87 15.48 -0.20
C TRP A 225 10.10 15.88 0.62
N ASP A 226 10.39 15.17 1.72
CA ASP A 226 11.57 15.43 2.56
C ASP A 226 12.86 15.19 1.77
N ASN A 227 12.89 14.18 0.88
CA ASN A 227 14.02 13.96 -0.01
C ASN A 227 14.18 15.08 -1.04
N PHE A 228 13.10 15.54 -1.67
CA PHE A 228 13.16 16.68 -2.60
C PHE A 228 13.56 17.98 -1.91
N GLU A 229 13.04 18.24 -0.71
CA GLU A 229 13.41 19.40 0.09
C GLU A 229 14.89 19.35 0.48
N ARG A 230 15.40 18.17 0.86
CA ARG A 230 16.83 17.97 1.14
C ARG A 230 17.68 18.28 -0.10
N ILE A 231 17.33 17.75 -1.26
CA ILE A 231 18.02 18.04 -2.53
C ILE A 231 18.03 19.54 -2.81
N TYR A 232 16.87 20.21 -2.67
CA TYR A 232 16.77 21.65 -2.87
C TYR A 232 17.70 22.43 -1.93
N ILE A 233 17.68 22.12 -0.63
CA ILE A 233 18.52 22.77 0.38
C ILE A 233 20.00 22.59 0.05
N THR A 234 20.42 21.37 -0.30
CA THR A 234 21.81 21.08 -0.66
C THR A 234 22.25 21.83 -1.93
N MET A 235 21.38 21.92 -2.95
CA MET A 235 21.73 22.57 -4.22
C MET A 235 21.70 24.10 -4.14
N LYS A 236 20.73 24.69 -3.43
CA LYS A 236 20.54 26.15 -3.36
C LYS A 236 21.18 26.79 -2.14
N ASN A 237 21.67 25.99 -1.19
CA ASN A 237 22.21 26.43 0.10
C ASN A 237 21.30 27.43 0.82
N ARG A 238 19.98 27.26 0.68
CA ARG A 238 18.94 28.13 1.22
C ARG A 238 17.86 27.29 1.87
N ARG A 239 17.20 27.84 2.89
CA ARG A 239 16.05 27.21 3.53
C ARG A 239 14.90 27.08 2.52
N CYS A 240 14.17 25.97 2.58
CA CYS A 240 12.97 25.78 1.78
C CYS A 240 11.84 26.64 2.36
N THR A 241 11.40 27.66 1.60
CA THR A 241 10.27 28.51 2.00
C THR A 241 8.94 27.78 1.83
N LYS A 242 7.87 28.26 2.49
CA LYS A 242 6.54 27.64 2.39
C LYS A 242 6.04 27.53 0.95
N CYS A 243 6.28 28.55 0.13
CA CYS A 243 5.88 28.55 -1.28
C CYS A 243 6.62 27.46 -2.08
N ILE A 244 7.93 27.30 -1.85
CA ILE A 244 8.73 26.27 -2.53
C ILE A 244 8.29 24.88 -2.08
N ARG A 245 8.03 24.69 -0.79
CA ARG A 245 7.50 23.43 -0.26
C ARG A 245 6.14 23.11 -0.87
N GLY A 246 5.25 24.09 -0.98
CA GLY A 246 3.96 23.96 -1.67
C GLY A 246 4.13 23.56 -3.14
N GLY A 247 5.06 24.22 -3.85
CA GLY A 247 5.40 23.90 -5.24
C GLY A 247 5.95 22.49 -5.42
N ILE A 248 6.87 22.03 -4.55
CA ILE A 248 7.41 20.66 -4.58
C ILE A 248 6.28 19.63 -4.40
N ARG A 249 5.35 19.88 -3.47
CA ARG A 249 4.21 18.99 -3.20
C ARG A 249 3.24 18.93 -4.37
N ALA A 250 2.91 20.07 -4.95
CA ALA A 250 2.04 20.16 -6.12
C ALA A 250 2.68 19.48 -7.34
N LEU A 251 3.98 19.72 -7.58
CA LEU A 251 4.72 19.09 -8.68
C LEU A 251 4.77 17.57 -8.53
N PHE A 252 5.08 17.08 -7.33
CA PHE A 252 5.06 15.64 -7.05
C PHE A 252 3.66 15.07 -7.26
N GLY A 253 2.62 15.74 -6.75
CA GLY A 253 1.22 15.35 -6.94
C GLY A 253 0.84 15.24 -8.42
N GLY A 254 1.21 16.22 -9.23
CA GLY A 254 1.02 16.19 -10.68
C GLY A 254 1.74 15.03 -11.36
N LEU A 255 2.99 14.76 -10.96
CA LEU A 255 3.77 13.64 -11.48
C LEU A 255 3.11 12.29 -11.17
N VAL A 256 2.74 12.04 -9.91
CA VAL A 256 2.11 10.75 -9.55
C VAL A 256 0.70 10.61 -10.12
N TYR A 257 -0.02 11.71 -10.33
CA TYR A 257 -1.29 11.70 -11.05
C TYR A 257 -1.12 11.31 -12.52
N PHE A 258 -0.13 11.89 -13.21
CA PHE A 258 0.17 11.53 -14.60
C PHE A 258 0.49 10.04 -14.73
N VAL A 259 1.32 9.50 -13.84
CA VAL A 259 1.65 8.06 -13.82
C VAL A 259 0.41 7.21 -13.50
N ALA A 260 -0.50 7.68 -12.65
CA ALA A 260 -1.76 6.97 -12.36
C ALA A 260 -2.68 6.88 -13.58
N LEU A 261 -2.71 7.91 -14.44
CA LEU A 261 -3.45 7.88 -15.70
C LEU A 261 -2.80 6.97 -16.75
N GLU A 262 -1.48 6.97 -16.80
CA GLU A 262 -0.72 6.15 -17.76
C GLU A 262 -0.79 4.66 -17.39
N LEU A 263 -0.73 4.34 -16.10
CA LEU A 263 -0.64 2.97 -15.59
C LEU A 263 -1.79 2.61 -14.61
N PRO A 264 -3.07 2.68 -15.00
CA PRO A 264 -4.18 2.35 -14.11
C PRO A 264 -4.23 0.86 -13.75
N PHE A 265 -3.54 0.01 -14.52
CA PHE A 265 -3.43 -1.43 -14.31
C PHE A 265 -2.37 -1.83 -13.26
N LEU A 266 -1.78 -0.90 -12.51
CA LEU A 266 -0.79 -1.21 -11.48
C LEU A 266 -1.28 -2.23 -10.43
N GLY A 267 -2.60 -2.32 -10.23
CA GLY A 267 -3.20 -3.38 -9.42
C GLY A 267 -2.95 -4.79 -9.96
N SER A 268 -2.96 -4.99 -11.28
CA SER A 268 -2.75 -6.28 -11.94
C SER A 268 -1.31 -6.77 -11.85
N VAL A 269 -0.35 -5.87 -11.69
CA VAL A 269 1.09 -6.19 -11.52
C VAL A 269 1.54 -6.12 -10.06
N SER A 270 0.61 -5.94 -9.12
CA SER A 270 0.90 -5.76 -7.69
C SER A 270 1.74 -6.87 -7.08
N ALA A 271 1.49 -8.13 -7.44
CA ALA A 271 2.26 -9.27 -6.95
C ALA A 271 3.73 -9.23 -7.42
N LEU A 272 3.94 -8.90 -8.70
CA LEU A 272 5.26 -8.70 -9.29
C LEU A 272 6.01 -7.56 -8.59
N LEU A 273 5.32 -6.44 -8.37
CA LEU A 273 5.87 -5.29 -7.66
C LEU A 273 6.21 -5.61 -6.20
N GLY A 274 5.38 -6.42 -5.53
CA GLY A 274 5.65 -6.95 -4.20
C GLY A 274 6.95 -7.74 -4.16
N ALA A 275 7.18 -8.62 -5.14
CA ALA A 275 8.42 -9.37 -5.28
C ALA A 275 9.63 -8.45 -5.49
N ILE A 276 9.60 -7.60 -6.52
CA ILE A 276 10.78 -6.81 -6.93
C ILE A 276 11.13 -5.73 -5.89
N THR A 277 10.14 -5.17 -5.19
CA THR A 277 10.35 -3.99 -4.34
C THR A 277 10.24 -4.29 -2.86
N ALA A 278 9.15 -4.94 -2.42
CA ALA A 278 8.89 -5.14 -0.99
C ALA A 278 9.78 -6.23 -0.39
N VAL A 279 9.92 -7.39 -1.08
CA VAL A 279 10.69 -8.52 -0.55
C VAL A 279 12.17 -8.16 -0.29
N PRO A 280 12.90 -7.47 -1.20
CA PRO A 280 14.27 -7.07 -0.92
C PRO A 280 14.40 -6.14 0.28
N ILE A 281 13.52 -5.14 0.40
CA ILE A 281 13.59 -4.15 1.49
C ILE A 281 13.19 -4.75 2.84
N THR A 282 12.31 -5.74 2.86
CA THR A 282 11.83 -6.34 4.11
C THR A 282 12.71 -7.49 4.57
N PHE A 283 13.11 -8.39 3.67
CA PHE A 283 13.78 -9.65 4.04
C PHE A 283 15.26 -9.68 3.69
N ILE A 284 15.65 -9.21 2.50
CA ILE A 284 17.01 -9.41 1.99
C ILE A 284 17.97 -8.35 2.55
N TYR A 285 17.72 -7.08 2.26
CA TYR A 285 18.62 -5.98 2.58
C TYR A 285 18.86 -5.82 4.09
N PRO A 286 17.83 -5.82 4.97
CA PRO A 286 18.08 -5.65 6.40
C PRO A 286 18.93 -6.78 6.99
N CYS A 287 18.70 -8.03 6.56
CA CYS A 287 19.46 -9.19 7.03
C CYS A 287 20.93 -9.12 6.60
N LEU A 288 21.18 -8.83 5.32
CA LEU A 288 22.56 -8.68 4.80
C LEU A 288 23.27 -7.48 5.41
N MET A 289 22.58 -6.33 5.52
CA MET A 289 23.12 -5.13 6.18
C MET A 289 23.45 -5.40 7.64
N TRP A 290 22.59 -6.13 8.36
CA TRP A 290 22.84 -6.48 9.76
C TRP A 290 24.10 -7.34 9.91
N ILE A 291 24.29 -8.36 9.06
CA ILE A 291 25.52 -9.19 9.05
C ILE A 291 26.75 -8.32 8.78
N MET A 292 26.70 -7.44 7.78
CA MET A 292 27.82 -6.55 7.44
C MET A 292 28.17 -5.57 8.57
N ILE A 293 27.15 -4.99 9.23
CA ILE A 293 27.35 -3.98 10.29
C ILE A 293 27.79 -4.63 11.60
N ARG A 294 27.18 -5.76 11.98
CA ARG A 294 27.44 -6.42 13.27
C ARG A 294 28.58 -7.42 13.23
N ASN A 295 28.96 -7.89 12.05
CA ASN A 295 29.99 -8.91 11.82
C ASN A 295 29.94 -10.07 12.84
N PRO A 296 28.79 -10.75 12.98
CA PRO A 296 28.64 -11.83 13.95
C PRO A 296 29.49 -13.04 13.56
N ARG A 297 29.83 -13.89 14.53
CA ARG A 297 30.48 -15.18 14.24
C ARG A 297 29.62 -16.01 13.29
N GLN A 298 30.24 -16.58 12.25
CA GLN A 298 29.54 -17.35 11.20
C GLN A 298 28.83 -18.61 11.71
N THR A 299 29.19 -19.08 12.90
CA THR A 299 28.54 -20.21 13.57
C THR A 299 27.42 -19.80 14.53
N SER A 300 27.15 -18.49 14.67
CA SER A 300 26.11 -17.98 15.57
C SER A 300 24.71 -18.25 15.03
N ARG A 301 23.77 -18.57 15.93
CA ARG A 301 22.33 -18.69 15.60
C ARG A 301 21.80 -17.46 14.85
N MET A 302 22.24 -16.26 15.24
CA MET A 302 21.83 -15.03 14.57
C MET A 302 22.39 -14.89 13.15
N TRP A 303 23.58 -15.43 12.89
CA TRP A 303 24.12 -15.44 11.53
C TRP A 303 23.28 -16.35 10.63
N TYR A 304 23.03 -17.60 11.06
CA TYR A 304 22.18 -18.54 10.31
C TYR A 304 20.76 -18.01 10.09
N LEU A 305 20.16 -17.36 11.09
CA LEU A 305 18.83 -16.75 10.95
C LEU A 305 18.81 -15.68 9.86
N ASN A 306 19.76 -14.73 9.87
CA ASN A 306 19.78 -13.65 8.89
C ASN A 306 20.12 -14.17 7.48
N VAL A 307 21.06 -15.11 7.37
CA VAL A 307 21.38 -15.74 6.07
C VAL A 307 20.19 -16.53 5.54
N GLY A 308 19.52 -17.30 6.38
CA GLY A 308 18.34 -18.08 6.01
C GLY A 308 17.18 -17.20 5.54
N ILE A 309 16.89 -16.10 6.25
CA ILE A 309 15.84 -15.15 5.84
C ILE A 309 16.21 -14.45 4.52
N ALA A 310 17.48 -14.04 4.36
CA ALA A 310 17.93 -13.42 3.12
C ALA A 310 17.81 -14.39 1.92
N PHE A 311 18.23 -15.65 2.11
CA PHE A 311 18.10 -16.70 1.10
C PHE A 311 16.64 -16.97 0.75
N LEU A 312 15.77 -17.13 1.76
CA LEU A 312 14.34 -17.30 1.56
C LEU A 312 13.73 -16.11 0.81
N GLY A 313 14.16 -14.89 1.12
CA GLY A 313 13.77 -13.69 0.40
C GLY A 313 14.14 -13.76 -1.09
N VAL A 314 15.37 -14.18 -1.42
CA VAL A 314 15.80 -14.36 -2.82
C VAL A 314 14.95 -15.42 -3.53
N VAL A 315 14.72 -16.57 -2.90
CA VAL A 315 13.86 -17.62 -3.45
C VAL A 315 12.45 -17.10 -3.69
N LEU A 316 11.89 -16.33 -2.75
CA LEU A 316 10.56 -15.75 -2.87
C LEU A 316 10.48 -14.75 -4.03
N VAL A 317 11.49 -13.89 -4.22
CA VAL A 317 11.54 -12.98 -5.38
C VAL A 317 11.44 -13.78 -6.68
N VAL A 318 12.30 -14.78 -6.86
CA VAL A 318 12.36 -15.58 -8.09
C VAL A 318 11.04 -16.32 -8.34
N LEU A 319 10.50 -17.00 -7.32
CA LEU A 319 9.25 -17.77 -7.48
C LEU A 319 8.07 -16.87 -7.79
N VAL A 320 7.94 -15.73 -7.09
CA VAL A 320 6.83 -14.80 -7.30
C VAL A 320 6.94 -14.10 -8.64
N GLU A 321 8.14 -13.72 -9.10
CA GLU A 321 8.34 -13.16 -10.43
C GLU A 321 7.88 -14.15 -11.52
N ILE A 322 8.32 -15.41 -11.46
CA ILE A 322 7.91 -16.45 -12.40
C ILE A 322 6.38 -16.63 -12.38
N ALA A 323 5.78 -16.72 -11.20
CA ALA A 323 4.34 -16.90 -11.05
C ALA A 323 3.54 -15.69 -11.56
N ALA A 324 3.97 -14.47 -11.25
CA ALA A 324 3.32 -13.24 -11.67
C ALA A 324 3.43 -13.04 -13.17
N ILE A 325 4.61 -13.26 -13.77
CA ILE A 325 4.80 -13.18 -15.23
C ILE A 325 3.93 -14.22 -15.92
N ARG A 326 3.92 -15.48 -15.44
CA ARG A 326 3.05 -16.52 -16.01
C ARG A 326 1.58 -16.12 -15.93
N THR A 327 1.13 -15.58 -14.80
CA THR A 327 -0.24 -15.10 -14.60
C THR A 327 -0.57 -14.01 -15.62
N LEU A 328 0.33 -13.04 -15.82
CA LEU A 328 0.16 -11.96 -16.80
C LEU A 328 0.13 -12.48 -18.24
N VAL A 329 0.93 -13.49 -18.58
CA VAL A 329 0.96 -14.10 -19.92
C VAL A 329 -0.31 -14.91 -20.18
N VAL A 330 -0.76 -15.74 -19.23
CA VAL A 330 -1.90 -16.64 -19.40
C VAL A 330 -3.23 -15.88 -19.43
N TYR A 331 -3.42 -14.91 -18.53
CA TYR A 331 -4.68 -14.15 -18.44
C TYR A 331 -4.68 -12.88 -19.28
N GLY A 332 -3.53 -12.50 -19.81
CA GLY A 332 -3.30 -11.26 -20.53
C GLY A 332 -3.24 -10.04 -19.61
N LEU A 333 -2.32 -9.13 -19.90
CA LEU A 333 -2.32 -7.81 -19.30
C LEU A 333 -3.23 -6.89 -20.12
N LYS A 334 -4.37 -6.49 -19.55
CA LYS A 334 -5.20 -5.40 -20.12
C LYS A 334 -4.54 -4.06 -19.80
N ALA A 335 -3.47 -3.74 -20.52
CA ALA A 335 -2.78 -2.46 -20.40
C ALA A 335 -3.62 -1.37 -21.08
N THR A 336 -4.40 -0.62 -20.30
CA THR A 336 -5.13 0.55 -20.78
C THR A 336 -4.34 1.81 -20.43
N PHE A 337 -3.50 2.28 -21.35
CA PHE A 337 -2.76 3.53 -21.17
C PHE A 337 -3.69 4.73 -21.39
N PHE A 338 -3.61 5.73 -20.51
CA PHE A 338 -4.39 6.99 -20.58
C PHE A 338 -5.92 6.83 -20.59
N ASN A 339 -6.43 5.64 -20.28
CA ASN A 339 -7.86 5.36 -20.27
C ASN A 339 -8.22 4.49 -19.05
N PRO A 340 -8.22 5.07 -17.83
CA PRO A 340 -8.72 4.38 -16.65
C PRO A 340 -10.23 4.12 -16.82
N LYS A 341 -10.69 2.90 -16.54
CA LYS A 341 -12.05 2.42 -16.85
C LYS A 341 -12.84 2.06 -15.59
#